data_AF-A0A2N2UI26-F1
#
_entry.id   AF-A0A2N2UI26-F1
#
_cell.length_a   1.000
_cell.length_b   1.000
_cell.length_c   1.000
_cell.angle_alpha   90.00
_cell.angle_beta   90.00
_cell.angle_gamma   90.00
#
_symmetry.space_group_name_H-M   'P 1'
#
loop_
_entity.id
_entity.type
_entity.pdbx_description
1 polymer ?
#
loop_
_entity_poly.entity_id
_entity_poly.type
_entity_poly.pdbx_seq_one_letter_code
_entity_poly.pdbx_strand_id
1 'polypeptide(L)'
;TLALMQARADGAMEKGARLASIPGAPPDLANLPAGCAFAERCTFVQPACLQTQPDAVELGGSHRARCLRTDATAQAVKQTSAGTDAAMTETTAPLAETA
;
A
#
# COMPACT_ATOMS: atom_id res chain seq x y z
N THR A 1 -0.50 0.22 4.72
CA THR A 1 -1.49 1.23 4.26
C THR A 1 -2.14 0.94 2.92
N LEU A 2 -2.04 -0.24 2.30
CA LEU A 2 -2.94 -0.64 1.20
C LEU A 2 -3.31 -2.12 1.34
N ALA A 3 -2.32 -2.95 1.66
CA ALA A 3 -2.56 -4.37 1.93
C ALA A 3 -3.48 -4.62 3.14
N LEU A 4 -3.52 -3.71 4.12
CA LEU A 4 -4.44 -3.79 5.26
C LEU A 4 -5.90 -3.52 4.84
N MET A 5 -6.11 -2.70 3.80
CA MET A 5 -7.43 -2.48 3.19
C MET A 5 -7.81 -3.64 2.26
N GLN A 6 -6.83 -4.25 1.57
CA GLN A 6 -7.04 -5.45 0.73
C GLN A 6 -7.22 -6.73 1.55
N ALA A 7 -6.76 -6.76 2.80
CA ALA A 7 -6.93 -7.90 3.72
C ALA A 7 -8.30 -7.95 4.41
N ARG A 8 -9.18 -6.97 4.17
CA ARG A 8 -10.58 -7.02 4.58
C ARG A 8 -11.31 -8.00 3.65
N ALA A 9 -11.22 -9.28 4.00
CA ALA A 9 -11.78 -10.38 3.24
C ALA A 9 -13.27 -10.54 3.58
N ASP A 10 -14.11 -9.76 2.92
CA ASP A 10 -15.57 -9.87 2.96
C ASP A 10 -16.03 -11.05 2.08
N GLY A 11 -15.36 -12.20 2.18
CA GLY A 11 -15.63 -13.40 1.37
C GLY A 11 -15.06 -13.40 -0.06
N ALA A 12 -14.28 -12.40 -0.45
CA ALA A 12 -13.80 -12.21 -1.82
C ALA A 12 -12.53 -13.01 -2.22
N MET A 13 -12.01 -13.89 -1.36
CA MET A 13 -10.76 -14.61 -1.60
C MET A 13 -10.98 -16.13 -1.56
N GLU A 14 -10.52 -16.81 -2.61
CA GLU A 14 -10.47 -18.28 -2.67
C GLU A 14 -9.73 -18.86 -1.46
N LYS A 15 -10.25 -19.96 -0.92
CA LYS A 15 -9.67 -20.62 0.25
C LYS A 15 -8.26 -21.11 -0.10
N GLY A 16 -7.24 -20.43 0.42
CA GLY A 16 -5.83 -20.73 0.15
C GLY A 16 -5.07 -19.66 -0.65
N ALA A 17 -5.74 -18.61 -1.14
CA ALA A 17 -5.06 -17.46 -1.75
C ALA A 17 -4.23 -16.71 -0.69
N ARG A 18 -2.94 -16.42 -0.99
CA ARG A 18 -2.11 -15.61 -0.09
C ARG A 18 -2.58 -14.17 -0.12
N LEU A 19 -2.82 -13.62 1.08
CA LEU A 19 -3.04 -12.20 1.28
C LEU A 19 -1.79 -11.41 0.88
N ALA A 20 -1.99 -10.25 0.26
CA ALA A 20 -0.92 -9.29 0.06
C ALA A 20 -0.32 -8.93 1.44
N SER A 21 0.95 -9.27 1.66
CA SER A 21 1.67 -8.92 2.88
C SER A 21 2.35 -7.58 2.69
N ILE A 22 2.38 -6.76 3.76
CA ILE A 22 3.17 -5.53 3.75
C ILE A 22 4.58 -5.90 4.23
N PRO A 23 5.62 -5.90 3.37
CA PRO A 23 6.97 -6.22 3.80
C PRO A 23 7.52 -5.15 4.77
N GLY A 24 8.26 -5.57 5.80
CA GLY A 24 8.91 -4.70 6.79
C GLY A 24 8.18 -4.58 8.15
N ALA A 25 8.91 -4.16 9.17
CA ALA A 25 8.38 -3.94 10.52
C ALA A 25 7.69 -2.56 10.66
N PRO A 26 6.66 -2.43 11.51
CA PRO A 26 6.16 -1.11 11.91
C PRO A 26 7.29 -0.24 12.47
N PRO A 27 7.23 1.09 12.30
CA PRO A 27 8.19 1.99 12.93
C PRO A 27 8.11 1.87 14.45
N ASP A 28 9.22 2.15 15.13
CA ASP A 28 9.24 2.25 16.59
C ASP A 28 8.33 3.40 17.05
N LEU A 29 7.32 3.09 17.85
CA LEU A 29 6.36 4.07 18.35
C LEU A 29 6.97 5.00 19.40
N ALA A 30 8.07 4.59 20.07
CA ALA A 30 8.80 5.46 20.99
C ALA A 30 9.64 6.51 20.25
N ASN A 31 10.00 6.21 18.99
CA ASN A 31 10.89 7.03 18.16
C ASN A 31 10.25 7.32 16.80
N LEU A 32 9.08 7.95 16.82
CA LEU A 32 8.39 8.34 15.59
C LEU A 32 9.18 9.41 14.82
N PRO A 33 9.24 9.33 13.49
CA PRO A 33 9.87 10.36 12.68
C PRO A 33 9.09 11.68 12.79
N ALA A 34 9.77 12.81 12.55
CA ALA A 34 9.16 14.14 12.64
C ALA A 34 8.04 14.37 11.62
N GLY A 35 8.11 13.70 10.47
CA GLY A 35 7.08 13.71 9.43
C GLY A 35 6.07 12.56 9.55
N CYS A 36 5.58 12.10 8.41
CA CYS A 36 4.66 10.98 8.33
C CYS A 36 5.32 9.68 8.82
N ALA A 37 4.70 9.02 9.80
CA ALA A 37 5.13 7.71 10.33
C ALA A 37 5.24 6.60 9.27
N PHE A 38 4.61 6.78 8.11
CA PHE A 38 4.62 5.81 7.01
C PHE A 38 5.65 6.13 5.92
N ALA A 39 6.37 7.25 6.00
CA ALA A 39 7.21 7.75 4.91
C ALA A 39 8.23 6.72 4.41
N GLU A 40 8.94 6.04 5.32
CA GLU A 40 9.97 5.02 5.02
C GLU A 40 9.42 3.79 4.25
N ARG A 41 8.10 3.55 4.29
CA ARG A 41 7.46 2.39 3.67
C ARG A 41 6.36 2.77 2.67
N CYS A 42 6.19 4.05 2.39
CA CYS A 42 5.12 4.53 1.52
C CYS A 42 5.59 4.54 0.06
N THR A 43 4.92 3.80 -0.81
CA THR A 43 5.18 3.81 -2.26
C THR A 43 4.89 5.16 -2.92
N PHE A 44 4.15 6.05 -2.24
CA PHE A 44 3.82 7.40 -2.70
C PHE A 44 4.59 8.49 -1.93
N VAL A 45 5.69 8.13 -1.26
CA VAL A 45 6.49 9.08 -0.48
C VAL A 45 7.04 10.22 -1.34
N GLN A 46 7.09 11.42 -0.77
CA GLN A 46 7.77 12.58 -1.34
C GLN A 46 8.58 13.29 -0.24
N PRO A 47 9.56 14.16 -0.57
CA PRO A 47 10.42 14.80 0.43
C PRO A 47 9.64 15.50 1.57
N ALA A 48 8.51 16.15 1.26
CA ALA A 48 7.66 16.79 2.25
C ALA A 48 7.07 15.81 3.30
N CYS A 49 6.90 14.53 2.95
CA CYS A 49 6.40 13.52 3.89
C CYS A 49 7.38 13.23 5.04
N LEU A 50 8.68 13.47 4.85
CA LEU A 50 9.70 13.23 5.89
C LEU A 50 9.77 14.37 6.91
N GLN A 51 9.23 15.53 6.56
CA GLN A 51 9.40 16.78 7.32
C GLN A 51 8.10 17.29 7.93
N THR A 52 6.94 16.92 7.37
CA THR A 52 5.66 17.50 7.77
C THR A 52 4.61 16.42 7.98
N GLN A 53 3.94 16.51 9.13
CA GLN A 53 2.73 15.75 9.40
C GLN A 53 1.51 16.58 8.95
N PRO A 54 0.77 16.13 7.92
CA PRO A 54 -0.34 16.91 7.38
C PRO A 54 -1.54 16.93 8.32
N ASP A 55 -2.35 17.98 8.16
CA ASP A 55 -3.68 18.06 8.76
C ASP A 55 -4.61 16.99 8.20
N ALA A 56 -5.66 16.69 8.98
CA ALA A 56 -6.67 15.75 8.57
C ALA A 56 -7.57 16.37 7.50
N VAL A 57 -7.67 15.71 6.35
CA VAL A 57 -8.60 16.05 5.28
C VAL A 57 -9.81 15.12 5.31
N GLU A 58 -10.99 15.67 5.05
CA GLU A 58 -12.24 14.91 4.91
C GLU A 58 -12.31 14.26 3.53
N LEU A 59 -12.64 12.97 3.47
CA LEU A 59 -12.77 12.20 2.22
C LEU A 59 -14.24 11.90 1.85
N GLY A 60 -15.18 12.39 2.66
CA GLY A 60 -16.61 12.12 2.54
C GLY A 60 -17.14 11.19 3.63
N GLY A 61 -18.42 11.36 4.01
CA GLY A 61 -19.01 10.64 5.14
C GLY A 61 -18.30 10.97 6.45
N SER A 62 -17.89 9.95 7.20
CA SER A 62 -17.08 10.06 8.42
C SER A 62 -15.59 9.72 8.20
N HIS A 63 -15.14 9.63 6.94
CA HIS A 63 -13.79 9.20 6.59
C HIS A 63 -12.81 10.38 6.54
N ARG A 64 -11.69 10.24 7.25
CA ARG A 64 -10.64 11.26 7.35
C ARG A 64 -9.27 10.64 7.08
N ALA A 65 -8.36 11.42 6.50
CA ALA A 65 -6.98 10.99 6.28
C ALA A 65 -5.98 12.11 6.56
N ARG A 66 -4.76 11.74 6.98
CA ARG A 66 -3.59 12.63 7.10
C ARG A 66 -2.55 12.19 6.08
N CYS A 67 -2.76 12.53 4.81
CA CYS A 67 -1.87 12.16 3.71
C CYS A 67 -1.68 13.35 2.78
N LEU A 68 -0.44 13.64 2.37
CA LEU A 68 -0.13 14.70 1.41
C LEU A 68 -0.52 14.32 -0.04
N ARG A 69 -0.84 13.04 -0.29
CA ARG A 69 -1.10 12.44 -1.61
C ARG A 69 -2.41 11.67 -1.64
N THR A 70 -3.45 12.20 -0.98
CA THR A 70 -4.78 11.56 -0.92
C THR A 70 -5.36 11.31 -2.31
N ASP A 71 -5.16 12.22 -3.24
CA ASP A 71 -5.52 12.11 -4.65
C ASP A 71 -4.89 10.88 -5.34
N ALA A 72 -3.56 10.74 -5.25
CA ALA A 72 -2.82 9.67 -5.91
C ALA A 72 -3.17 8.30 -5.33
N THR A 73 -3.32 8.23 -3.99
CA THR A 73 -3.74 6.99 -3.32
C THR A 73 -5.17 6.60 -3.65
N ALA A 74 -6.10 7.57 -3.78
CA ALA A 74 -7.47 7.30 -4.18
C ALA A 74 -7.55 6.77 -5.62
N GLN A 75 -6.72 7.29 -6.53
CA GLN A 75 -6.64 6.79 -7.91
C GLN A 75 -6.10 5.35 -7.97
N ALA A 76 -5.02 5.05 -7.23
CA ALA A 76 -4.45 3.70 -7.19
C ALA A 76 -5.46 2.66 -6.68
N VAL A 77 -6.26 3.00 -5.67
CA VAL A 77 -7.33 2.12 -5.16
C VAL A 77 -8.40 1.87 -6.22
N LYS A 78 -8.88 2.92 -6.90
CA LYS A 78 -9.87 2.80 -7.98
C LYS A 78 -9.37 1.91 -9.13
N GLN A 79 -8.08 2.02 -9.48
CA GLN A 79 -7.46 1.23 -10.55
C GLN A 79 -7.28 -0.23 -10.16
N THR A 80 -6.94 -0.51 -8.91
CA THR A 80 -6.78 -1.90 -8.43
C THR A 80 -8.12 -2.63 -8.37
N SER A 81 -9.22 -1.93 -8.06
CA SER A 81 -10.58 -2.50 -8.12
C SER A 81 -11.16 -2.63 -9.53
N ALA A 82 -10.57 -1.96 -10.53
CA ALA A 82 -11.01 -2.00 -11.93
C ALA A 82 -10.22 -3.03 -12.77
N GLY A 83 -9.21 -3.69 -12.19
CA GLY A 83 -8.21 -4.49 -12.90
C GLY A 83 -8.12 -5.96 -12.50
N THR A 84 -9.17 -6.58 -11.97
CA THR A 84 -9.17 -8.02 -11.61
C THR A 84 -9.34 -8.94 -12.84
N ASP A 85 -8.77 -8.58 -14.00
CA ASP A 85 -8.84 -9.39 -15.22
C ASP A 85 -7.63 -9.20 -16.17
N ALA A 86 -6.42 -9.01 -15.64
CA ALA A 86 -5.22 -9.02 -16.48
C ALA A 86 -3.96 -9.54 -15.78
N ALA A 87 -3.73 -10.85 -16.01
CA ALA A 87 -2.45 -11.45 -16.36
C ALA A 87 -1.28 -11.37 -15.37
N MET A 88 -1.16 -12.46 -14.62
CA MET A 88 0.14 -13.08 -14.36
C MET A 88 0.70 -13.62 -15.68
N THR A 89 1.69 -12.95 -16.25
CA THR A 89 2.65 -13.56 -17.17
C THR A 89 4.02 -12.94 -16.92
N GLU A 90 4.76 -13.53 -15.99
CA GLU A 90 6.22 -13.49 -16.03
C GLU A 90 6.73 -14.92 -16.15
N THR A 91 6.85 -15.33 -17.41
CA THR A 91 7.95 -16.07 -18.01
C THR A 91 9.01 -16.61 -17.03
N THR A 92 8.90 -17.90 -16.74
CA THR A 92 10.00 -18.72 -16.24
C THR A 92 11.10 -18.79 -17.31
N ALA A 93 12.23 -18.11 -17.08
CA ALA A 93 13.46 -18.37 -17.81
C ALA A 93 14.05 -19.72 -17.36
N PRO A 94 14.42 -20.63 -18.28
CA PRO A 94 15.11 -21.86 -17.90
C PRO A 94 16.57 -21.53 -17.57
N LEU A 95 16.98 -21.79 -16.33
CA LEU A 95 18.40 -21.95 -16.03
C LEU A 95 18.83 -23.33 -16.57
N ALA A 96 19.33 -23.30 -17.81
CA ALA A 96 20.13 -24.36 -18.40
C ALA A 96 21.58 -24.26 -17.89
N GLU A 97 22.17 -25.43 -17.58
CA GLU A 97 23.62 -25.75 -17.59
C GLU A 97 24.52 -25.04 -16.54
N THR A 98 25.56 -25.60 -15.92
CA THR A 98 26.35 -26.85 -16.06
C THR A 98 27.27 -26.97 -14.82
N ALA A 99 27.53 -28.20 -14.33
CA ALA A 99 28.82 -28.75 -13.84
C ALA A 99 28.59 -30.01 -13.00
#